data_AF-C2CKE9-F1
#
_entry.id   AF-C2CKE9-F1
#
_cell.length_a   1.000
_cell.length_b   1.000
_cell.length_c   1.000
_cell.angle_alpha   90.00
_cell.angle_beta   90.00
_cell.angle_gamma   90.00
#
_symmetry.space_group_name_H-M   'P 1'
#
loop_
_entity.id
_entity.type
_entity.pdbx_description
1 polymer ?
#
loop_
_entity_poly.entity_id
_entity_poly.type
_entity_poly.pdbx_seq_one_letter_code
_entity_poly.pdbx_strand_id
1 'polypeptide(L)'
;MEGRILKEKTINEIKALTLLLFVGACGYYVLESRVLYFLILSFFIILVDFIFINKADLSIARHILFIILAIYNVISAGFMIQYMRGGELDGIFLSFLKPFLIEAYDKYFVGLILIFTSGLMISQNFIGANNAKKE
;
A
#
# COMPACT_ATOMS: atom_id res chain seq x y z
N MET A 1 15.27 31.73 -4.44
CA MET A 1 15.03 30.70 -3.39
C MET A 1 13.91 29.74 -3.78
N GLU A 2 12.78 30.25 -4.28
CA GLU A 2 11.62 29.47 -4.76
C GLU A 2 11.99 28.31 -5.72
N GLY A 3 12.82 28.56 -6.73
CA GLY A 3 13.19 27.52 -7.71
C GLY A 3 13.97 26.34 -7.11
N ARG A 4 14.68 26.52 -5.99
CA ARG A 4 15.35 25.40 -5.29
C ARG A 4 14.35 24.57 -4.50
N ILE A 5 13.40 25.22 -3.83
CA ILE A 5 12.36 24.57 -3.02
C ILE A 5 11.45 23.73 -3.92
N LEU A 6 11.02 24.28 -5.06
CA LEU A 6 10.26 23.54 -6.07
C LEU A 6 11.03 22.32 -6.59
N LYS A 7 12.32 22.48 -6.91
CA LYS A 7 13.15 21.36 -7.37
C LYS A 7 13.29 20.26 -6.32
N GLU A 8 13.46 20.62 -5.05
CA GLU A 8 13.56 19.66 -3.95
C GLU A 8 12.25 18.90 -3.72
N LYS A 9 11.11 19.60 -3.76
CA LYS A 9 9.78 18.97 -3.67
C LYS A 9 9.57 17.97 -4.80
N THR A 10 9.88 18.34 -6.04
CA THR A 10 9.79 17.43 -7.20
C THR A 10 10.70 16.20 -7.05
N ILE A 11 11.94 16.38 -6.57
CA ILE A 11 12.84 15.25 -6.32
C ILE A 11 12.26 14.30 -5.26
N ASN A 12 11.64 14.85 -4.21
CA ASN A 12 11.04 14.04 -3.15
C ASN A 12 9.79 13.29 -3.62
N GLU A 13 8.96 13.90 -4.48
CA GLU A 13 7.86 13.21 -5.17
C GLU A 13 8.38 12.00 -5.96
N ILE A 14 9.42 12.20 -6.78
CA ILE A 14 9.99 11.12 -7.60
C ILE A 14 10.54 9.99 -6.72
N LYS A 15 11.21 10.31 -5.61
CA LYS A 15 11.72 9.30 -4.67
C LYS A 15 10.60 8.44 -4.09
N ALA A 16 9.52 9.06 -3.62
CA ALA A 16 8.38 8.34 -3.08
C ALA A 16 7.74 7.43 -4.15
N LEU A 17 7.47 7.98 -5.33
CA LEU A 17 6.89 7.20 -6.44
C LEU A 17 7.78 6.05 -6.90
N THR A 18 9.10 6.26 -6.90
CA THR A 18 10.07 5.20 -7.24
C THR A 18 10.02 4.07 -6.21
N LEU A 19 9.85 4.40 -4.92
CA LEU A 19 9.75 3.42 -3.86
C LEU A 19 8.46 2.60 -3.95
N LEU A 20 7.32 3.24 -4.25
CA LEU A 20 6.06 2.54 -4.53
C LEU A 20 6.17 1.60 -5.74
N LEU A 21 6.76 2.09 -6.84
CA LEU A 21 6.95 1.30 -8.06
C LEU A 21 7.91 0.14 -7.81
N PHE A 22 8.95 0.33 -7.01
CA PHE A 22 9.89 -0.72 -6.62
C PHE A 22 9.17 -1.86 -5.88
N VAL A 23 8.32 -1.56 -4.90
CA VAL A 23 7.53 -2.59 -4.20
C VAL A 23 6.64 -3.36 -5.17
N GLY A 24 5.90 -2.65 -6.04
CA GLY A 24 5.04 -3.29 -7.03
C GLY A 24 5.80 -4.18 -8.02
N ALA A 25 6.93 -3.70 -8.54
CA ALA A 25 7.75 -4.43 -9.50
C ALA A 25 8.42 -5.67 -8.87
N CYS A 26 8.93 -5.54 -7.63
CA CYS A 26 9.52 -6.67 -6.92
C CYS A 26 8.50 -7.78 -6.65
N GLY A 27 7.24 -7.43 -6.38
CA GLY A 27 6.16 -8.40 -6.13
C GLY A 27 5.97 -9.42 -7.25
N TYR A 28 6.24 -9.04 -8.50
CA TYR A 28 6.11 -9.94 -9.65
C TYR A 28 7.13 -11.09 -9.64
N TYR A 29 8.28 -10.91 -9.00
CA TYR A 29 9.40 -11.87 -9.01
C TYR A 29 9.55 -12.64 -7.70
N VAL A 30 8.58 -12.55 -6.79
CA VAL A 30 8.64 -13.21 -5.49
C VAL A 30 8.39 -14.70 -5.63
N LEU A 31 9.33 -15.50 -5.13
CA LEU A 31 9.15 -16.95 -4.99
C LEU A 31 8.20 -17.24 -3.83
N GLU A 32 7.35 -18.26 -3.95
CA GLU A 32 6.38 -18.66 -2.91
C GLU A 32 7.02 -18.81 -1.52
N SER A 33 8.21 -19.41 -1.44
CA SER A 33 8.96 -19.59 -0.18
C SER A 33 9.40 -18.28 0.49
N ARG A 34 9.30 -17.14 -0.20
CA ARG A 34 9.74 -15.82 0.25
C ARG A 34 8.59 -14.84 0.46
N VAL A 35 7.34 -15.22 0.19
CA VAL A 35 6.17 -14.33 0.27
C VAL A 35 6.02 -13.69 1.64
N LEU A 36 6.20 -14.43 2.75
CA LEU A 36 6.11 -13.84 4.09
C LEU A 36 7.15 -12.72 4.31
N TYR A 37 8.40 -12.96 3.90
CA TYR A 37 9.46 -11.95 4.02
C TYR A 37 9.15 -10.74 3.13
N PHE A 38 8.63 -10.98 1.93
CA PHE A 38 8.24 -9.93 1.02
C PHE A 38 7.05 -9.11 1.54
N LEU A 39 6.06 -9.75 2.17
CA LEU A 39 4.92 -9.09 2.80
C LEU A 39 5.38 -8.13 3.91
N ILE A 40 6.24 -8.63 4.82
CA ILE A 40 6.80 -7.82 5.91
C ILE A 40 7.61 -6.65 5.37
N LEU A 41 8.47 -6.90 4.37
CA LEU A 41 9.28 -5.86 3.73
C LEU A 41 8.39 -4.80 3.03
N SER A 42 7.35 -5.24 2.33
CA SER A 42 6.40 -4.36 1.66
C SER A 42 5.67 -3.47 2.69
N PHE A 43 5.21 -4.03 3.80
CA PHE A 43 4.57 -3.25 4.86
C PHE A 43 5.53 -2.21 5.43
N PHE A 44 6.78 -2.60 5.69
CA PHE A 44 7.79 -1.68 6.19
C PHE A 44 8.06 -0.54 5.21
N ILE A 45 8.26 -0.85 3.93
CA ILE A 45 8.54 0.16 2.89
C ILE A 45 7.35 1.11 2.74
N ILE A 46 6.13 0.58 2.61
CA ILE A 46 4.92 1.40 2.46
C ILE A 46 4.68 2.27 3.69
N LEU A 47 4.96 1.77 4.90
CA LEU A 47 4.84 2.57 6.13
C LEU A 47 5.85 3.72 6.16
N VAL A 48 7.11 3.46 5.81
CA VAL A 48 8.16 4.49 5.75
C VAL A 48 7.80 5.55 4.71
N ASP A 49 7.34 5.12 3.53
CA ASP A 49 6.96 6.03 2.46
C ASP A 49 5.72 6.87 2.83
N PHE A 50 4.72 6.27 3.47
CA PHE A 50 3.56 6.96 4.02
C PHE A 50 3.96 8.08 4.99
N ILE A 51 4.89 7.81 5.92
CA ILE A 51 5.39 8.81 6.87
C ILE A 51 6.15 9.92 6.12
N PHE A 52 7.00 9.55 5.17
CA PHE A 52 7.79 10.49 4.38
C PHE A 52 6.90 11.44 3.56
N ILE A 53 5.94 10.89 2.82
CA ILE A 53 4.97 11.62 2.01
C ILE A 53 4.21 12.65 2.84
N ASN A 54 3.75 12.25 4.03
CA ASN A 54 3.01 13.16 4.91
C ASN A 54 3.90 14.25 5.52
N LYS A 55 5.14 13.92 5.92
CA LYS A 55 6.08 14.92 6.48
C LYS A 55 6.57 15.93 5.45
N ALA A 56 6.83 15.49 4.23
CA ALA A 56 7.34 16.34 3.15
C ALA A 56 6.22 17.04 2.36
N ASP A 57 4.96 16.88 2.77
CA ASP A 57 3.78 17.42 2.11
C ASP A 57 3.75 17.15 0.59
N LEU A 58 4.01 15.89 0.23
CA LEU A 58 4.00 15.44 -1.17
C LEU A 58 2.55 15.18 -1.56
N SER A 59 2.02 15.87 -2.57
CA SER A 59 0.62 15.79 -2.93
C SER A 59 0.39 14.68 -3.95
N ILE A 60 1.26 14.54 -4.95
CA ILE A 60 1.09 13.57 -6.05
C ILE A 60 1.29 12.16 -5.51
N ALA A 61 2.42 11.90 -4.83
CA ALA A 61 2.72 10.62 -4.22
C ALA A 61 1.65 10.19 -3.21
N ARG A 62 1.08 11.14 -2.47
CA ARG A 62 -0.02 10.86 -1.54
C ARG A 62 -1.24 10.31 -2.27
N HIS A 63 -1.74 11.01 -3.29
CA HIS A 63 -2.90 10.54 -4.04
C HIS A 63 -2.66 9.16 -4.66
N ILE A 64 -1.48 8.94 -5.24
CA ILE A 64 -1.11 7.64 -5.81
C ILE A 64 -1.07 6.55 -4.74
N LEU A 65 -0.45 6.81 -3.59
CA LEU A 65 -0.45 5.87 -2.46
C LEU A 65 -1.89 5.54 -2.01
N PHE A 66 -2.77 6.53 -1.88
CA PHE A 66 -4.17 6.28 -1.48
C PHE A 66 -4.94 5.45 -2.50
N ILE A 67 -4.73 5.68 -3.79
CA ILE A 67 -5.32 4.85 -4.84
C ILE A 67 -4.86 3.41 -4.69
N ILE A 68 -3.56 3.18 -4.50
CA ILE A 68 -3.00 1.85 -4.29
C ILE A 68 -3.60 1.19 -3.03
N LEU A 69 -3.63 1.91 -1.90
CA LEU A 69 -4.19 1.40 -0.65
C LEU A 69 -5.67 1.03 -0.82
N ALA A 70 -6.46 1.87 -1.48
CA ALA A 70 -7.89 1.62 -1.72
C ALA A 70 -8.11 0.39 -2.61
N ILE A 71 -7.33 0.24 -3.69
CA ILE A 71 -7.40 -0.93 -4.57
C ILE A 71 -7.11 -2.21 -3.78
N TYR A 72 -6.00 -2.26 -3.04
CA TYR A 72 -5.66 -3.44 -2.23
C TYR A 72 -6.68 -3.68 -1.11
N ASN A 73 -7.27 -2.63 -0.54
CA ASN A 73 -8.30 -2.76 0.48
C ASN A 73 -9.57 -3.44 -0.07
N VAL A 74 -10.09 -2.95 -1.20
CA VAL A 74 -11.29 -3.49 -1.86
C VAL A 74 -11.05 -4.92 -2.34
N ILE A 75 -9.91 -5.19 -2.94
CA ILE A 75 -9.55 -6.53 -3.43
C ILE A 75 -9.41 -7.52 -2.27
N SER A 76 -8.71 -7.14 -1.20
CA SER A 76 -8.57 -8.01 -0.03
C SER A 76 -9.91 -8.24 0.67
N ALA A 77 -10.78 -7.23 0.77
CA ALA A 77 -12.12 -7.39 1.32
C ALA A 77 -12.97 -8.34 0.46
N GLY A 78 -12.97 -8.15 -0.87
CA GLY A 78 -13.66 -9.01 -1.82
C GLY A 78 -13.19 -10.47 -1.75
N PHE A 79 -11.88 -10.68 -1.71
CA PHE A 79 -11.27 -12.00 -1.51
C PHE A 79 -11.76 -12.65 -0.22
N MET A 80 -11.74 -11.93 0.91
CA MET A 80 -12.17 -12.47 2.20
C MET A 80 -13.66 -12.85 2.18
N ILE A 81 -14.51 -12.05 1.53
CA ILE A 81 -15.94 -12.36 1.36
C ILE A 81 -16.13 -13.64 0.55
N GLN A 82 -15.44 -13.79 -0.59
CA GLN A 82 -15.54 -15.00 -1.40
C GLN A 82 -15.01 -16.23 -0.67
N TYR A 83 -13.87 -16.10 0.03
CA TYR A 83 -13.30 -17.15 0.84
C TYR A 83 -14.28 -17.65 1.91
N MET A 84 -14.96 -16.74 2.62
CA MET A 84 -15.97 -17.08 3.62
C MET A 84 -17.21 -17.78 3.03
N ARG A 85 -17.53 -17.50 1.75
CA ARG A 85 -18.66 -18.14 1.05
C ARG A 85 -18.33 -19.54 0.51
N GLY A 86 -17.06 -19.95 0.56
CA GLY A 86 -16.62 -21.26 0.06
C GLY A 86 -16.75 -21.43 -1.47
N GLY A 87 -16.83 -20.32 -2.21
CA GLY A 87 -16.85 -20.33 -3.68
C GLY A 87 -15.43 -20.35 -4.27
N GLU A 88 -15.34 -20.63 -5.58
CA GLU A 88 -14.09 -20.45 -6.31
C GLU A 88 -13.66 -18.97 -6.30
N LEU A 89 -12.35 -18.74 -6.15
CA LEU A 89 -11.78 -17.41 -6.12
C LEU A 89 -11.78 -16.81 -7.53
N ASP A 90 -12.32 -15.61 -7.66
CA ASP A 90 -12.31 -14.86 -8.91
C ASP A 90 -10.86 -14.59 -9.37
N GLY A 91 -10.61 -14.80 -10.66
CA GLY A 91 -9.30 -14.60 -11.30
C GLY A 91 -8.78 -13.18 -11.16
N ILE A 92 -9.65 -12.18 -10.98
CA ILE A 92 -9.22 -10.81 -10.68
C ILE A 92 -8.49 -10.72 -9.35
N PHE A 93 -8.97 -11.41 -8.30
CA PHE A 93 -8.33 -11.39 -6.99
C PHE A 93 -6.99 -12.12 -7.01
N LEU A 94 -6.95 -13.27 -7.68
CA LEU A 94 -5.73 -14.05 -7.86
C LEU A 94 -4.65 -13.22 -8.59
N SER A 95 -5.04 -12.40 -9.58
CA SER A 95 -4.09 -11.59 -10.35
C SER A 95 -3.46 -10.46 -9.54
N PHE A 96 -4.27 -9.74 -8.76
CA PHE A 96 -3.78 -8.60 -7.96
C PHE A 96 -3.09 -9.02 -6.67
N LEU A 97 -3.52 -10.11 -6.05
CA LEU A 97 -2.94 -10.61 -4.80
C LEU A 97 -1.81 -11.61 -5.03
N LYS A 98 -1.56 -12.06 -6.28
CA LYS A 98 -0.55 -13.06 -6.63
C LYS A 98 0.78 -12.95 -5.87
N PRO A 99 1.39 -11.75 -5.71
CA PRO A 99 2.65 -11.60 -4.97
C PRO A 99 2.61 -12.05 -3.50
N PHE A 100 1.40 -12.19 -2.95
CA PHE A 100 1.10 -12.41 -1.55
C PHE A 100 0.30 -13.69 -1.29
N LEU A 101 0.07 -14.51 -2.32
CA LEU A 101 -0.67 -15.77 -2.17
C LEU A 101 0.30 -16.95 -1.96
N ILE A 102 0.02 -17.75 -0.94
CA ILE A 102 0.52 -19.09 -0.70
C ILE A 102 -0.71 -19.94 -0.31
N GLU A 103 -1.02 -20.99 -1.06
CA GLU A 103 -2.26 -21.81 -0.90
C GLU A 103 -2.59 -22.18 0.56
N ALA A 104 -1.57 -22.43 1.39
CA ALA A 104 -1.75 -22.81 2.80
C ALA A 104 -2.14 -21.63 3.74
N TYR A 105 -1.84 -20.37 3.37
CA TYR A 105 -1.91 -19.21 4.25
C TYR A 105 -2.63 -17.98 3.66
N ASP A 106 -3.19 -18.09 2.45
CA ASP A 106 -3.80 -16.98 1.71
C ASP A 106 -4.69 -16.07 2.55
N LYS A 107 -5.67 -16.64 3.26
CA LYS A 107 -6.60 -15.86 4.09
C LYS A 107 -5.91 -15.01 5.16
N TYR A 108 -4.81 -15.50 5.73
CA TYR A 108 -4.09 -14.79 6.79
C TYR A 108 -3.31 -13.63 6.19
N PHE A 109 -2.62 -13.84 5.07
CA PHE A 109 -1.85 -12.80 4.40
C PHE A 109 -2.77 -11.71 3.82
N VAL A 110 -3.86 -12.10 3.16
CA VAL A 110 -4.86 -11.17 2.64
C VAL A 110 -5.55 -10.40 3.76
N GLY A 111 -5.88 -11.06 4.88
CA GLY A 111 -6.40 -10.40 6.07
C GLY A 111 -5.43 -9.37 6.66
N LEU A 112 -4.13 -9.68 6.70
CA LEU A 112 -3.10 -8.73 7.14
C LEU A 112 -2.99 -7.52 6.20
N ILE A 113 -3.06 -7.73 4.88
CA ILE A 113 -3.08 -6.64 3.89
C ILE A 113 -4.29 -5.75 4.12
N LEU A 114 -5.46 -6.33 4.38
CA LEU A 114 -6.68 -5.58 4.65
C LEU A 114 -6.55 -4.72 5.92
N ILE A 115 -6.04 -5.28 7.01
CA ILE A 115 -5.82 -4.56 8.28
C ILE A 115 -4.81 -3.43 8.07
N PHE A 116 -3.68 -3.71 7.42
CA PHE A 116 -2.62 -2.74 7.18
C PHE A 116 -3.09 -1.57 6.33
N THR A 117 -3.72 -1.84 5.19
CA THR A 117 -4.26 -0.80 4.29
C THR A 117 -5.34 0.05 4.97
N SER A 118 -6.27 -0.58 5.69
CA SER A 118 -7.30 0.12 6.46
C SER A 118 -6.68 1.01 7.53
N GLY A 119 -5.69 0.50 8.27
CA GLY A 119 -4.98 1.23 9.32
C GLY A 119 -4.30 2.49 8.81
N LEU A 120 -3.62 2.41 7.66
CA LEU A 120 -3.00 3.58 7.02
C LEU A 120 -4.05 4.60 6.54
N MET A 121 -5.14 4.13 5.93
CA MET A 121 -6.21 5.02 5.47
C MET A 121 -6.88 5.77 6.62
N ILE A 122 -7.16 5.08 7.72
CA ILE A 122 -7.72 5.67 8.94
C ILE A 122 -6.73 6.66 9.57
N SER A 123 -5.44 6.32 9.62
CA SER A 123 -4.39 7.19 10.17
C SER A 123 -4.32 8.53 9.44
N GLN A 124 -4.48 8.53 8.11
CA GLN A 124 -4.52 9.75 7.33
C GLN A 124 -5.65 10.69 7.73
N ASN A 125 -6.84 10.16 7.98
CA ASN A 125 -7.99 10.96 8.38
C ASN A 125 -7.72 11.66 9.73
N PHE A 126 -7.02 10.99 10.65
CA PHE A 126 -6.59 11.61 11.90
C PHE A 126 -5.50 12.69 11.69
N ILE A 127 -4.55 12.46 10.79
CA ILE A 127 -3.51 13.45 10.45
C ILE A 127 -4.14 14.69 9.82
N GLY A 128 -5.06 14.51 8.86
CA GLY A 128 -5.78 15.59 8.20
C GLY A 128 -6.64 16.40 9.19
N ALA A 129 -7.40 15.71 10.06
CA ALA A 129 -8.23 16.36 11.08
C ALA A 129 -7.40 17.18 12.10
N ASN A 130 -6.20 16.71 12.46
CA ASN A 130 -5.32 17.45 13.37
C ASN A 130 -4.66 18.67 12.72
N ASN A 131 -4.39 18.63 11.42
CA ASN A 131 -3.84 19.78 10.70
C ASN A 131 -4.90 20.88 10.52
N ALA A 132 -6.15 20.51 10.24
CA ALA A 132 -7.27 21.48 10.12
C ALA A 132 -7.64 22.19 11.43
N LYS A 133 -7.30 21.61 12.60
CA LYS A 133 -7.50 22.26 13.92
C LYS A 133 -6.43 23.30 14.27
N LYS A 134 -5.35 23.39 13.48
CA LYS A 134 -4.22 24.31 13.71
C LYS A 134 -4.24 25.53 12.80
N GLU A 135 -5.18 25.58 11.86
CA GLU A 135 -5.53 26.76 11.03
C GLU A 135 -6.68 27.52 11.68
#